data_AF-A0A7C5P6Y0-F1
#
_entry.id   AF-A0A7C5P6Y0-F1
#
_cell.length_a   1.000
_cell.length_b   1.000
_cell.length_c   1.000
_cell.angle_alpha   90.00
_cell.angle_beta   90.00
_cell.angle_gamma   90.00
#
_symmetry.space_group_name_H-M   'P 1'
#
loop_
_entity.id
_entity.type
_entity.pdbx_description
1 polymer ?
#
loop_
_entity_poly.entity_id
_entity_poly.type
_entity_poly.pdbx_seq_one_letter_code
_entity_poly.pdbx_strand_id
1 'polypeptide(L)'
;MVSDILKRVQDTLNEINARKLTVTELSTKAGQTQQLIISVNASLNQLDLSMDPKSFNLAYVKARMEELNSQGLSAIQKALDALSKINSSENVSAEVKGIASSAYSEISSMKSSFAAENSTEIQSLMSAVEQKLNETKAKLDVAILARGNASKQLTSAKEALDSSIKNLALLQSSFNSISENLRHISGQSAEAVASPITTTVKPVAIKSNLGYMFPILLAMLTMFISIIFATTIVITDKRSGASFRNRISPTSDEMFTTAAYLTTILLTTIQLIIILLISLIFFKAQILRMLPSLIVLFLEIASMFILIGILIGALFNSEETATLGAISVSSLMLLLSSVVLPMESMPSYIMKAAAYNPFVISETLFRRLIIFETPLSSIGGEAVLIIVYIALLILTIELLTFLRRRRVIREPLPKQQRQALEEQQTPQSQNSELQGSILSANTLSDMIRLLELMSSSEFSRHSIKEFADWARLNLHDEALAKMIMGLKTKQEVQAAFRSAYEQHIQRIRELRRQIEEKKKKRL
;
A
#
# COMPACT_ATOMS: atom_id res chain seq x y z
N MET A 1 -40.50 -37.36 -7.33
CA MET A 1 -40.24 -36.76 -6.01
C MET A 1 -39.49 -35.43 -6.10
N VAL A 2 -38.39 -35.35 -6.86
CA VAL A 2 -37.60 -34.10 -6.88
C VAL A 2 -38.24 -32.92 -7.62
N SER A 3 -38.99 -33.18 -8.69
CA SER A 3 -39.78 -32.13 -9.38
C SER A 3 -40.82 -31.48 -8.44
N ASP A 4 -41.41 -32.25 -7.52
CA ASP A 4 -42.34 -31.73 -6.51
C ASP A 4 -41.63 -30.83 -5.48
N ILE A 5 -40.39 -31.19 -5.09
CA ILE A 5 -39.58 -30.40 -4.17
C ILE A 5 -39.17 -29.07 -4.81
N LEU A 6 -38.70 -29.08 -6.06
CA LEU A 6 -38.33 -27.86 -6.78
C LEU A 6 -39.53 -26.93 -6.97
N LYS A 7 -40.71 -27.49 -7.28
CA LYS A 7 -41.95 -26.73 -7.36
C LYS A 7 -42.31 -26.08 -6.01
N ARG A 8 -42.27 -26.83 -4.91
CA ARG A 8 -42.52 -26.30 -3.56
C ARG A 8 -41.52 -25.21 -3.15
N VAL A 9 -40.25 -25.34 -3.52
CA VAL A 9 -39.22 -24.32 -3.29
C VAL A 9 -39.55 -23.05 -4.08
N GLN A 10 -39.94 -23.19 -5.35
CA GLN A 10 -40.34 -22.05 -6.18
C GLN A 10 -41.58 -21.34 -5.64
N ASP A 11 -42.59 -22.11 -5.23
CA ASP A 11 -43.82 -21.57 -4.61
C ASP A 11 -43.48 -20.83 -3.30
N THR A 12 -42.56 -21.38 -2.50
CA THR A 12 -42.07 -20.74 -1.26
C THR A 12 -41.29 -19.45 -1.55
N LEU A 13 -40.47 -19.41 -2.60
CA LEU A 13 -39.75 -18.22 -3.02
C LEU A 13 -40.71 -17.11 -3.46
N ASN A 14 -41.76 -17.46 -4.21
CA ASN A 14 -42.80 -16.50 -4.62
C ASN A 14 -43.52 -15.93 -3.40
N GLU A 15 -43.91 -16.77 -2.44
CA GLU A 15 -44.55 -16.38 -1.19
C GLU A 15 -43.65 -15.45 -0.34
N ILE A 16 -42.35 -15.75 -0.22
CA ILE A 16 -41.39 -14.90 0.49
C ILE A 16 -41.26 -13.53 -0.17
N ASN A 17 -41.21 -13.47 -1.50
CA ASN A 17 -41.12 -12.20 -2.21
C ASN A 17 -42.38 -11.34 -1.98
N ALA A 18 -43.58 -11.94 -1.99
CA ALA A 18 -44.83 -11.25 -1.67
C ALA A 18 -44.83 -10.71 -0.22
N ARG A 19 -44.35 -11.51 0.74
CA ARG A 19 -44.23 -11.09 2.15
C ARG A 19 -43.19 -9.99 2.35
N LYS A 20 -42.07 -10.01 1.62
CA LYS A 20 -41.04 -8.96 1.66
C LYS A 20 -41.58 -7.59 1.23
N LEU A 21 -42.43 -7.54 0.20
CA LEU A 21 -43.11 -6.32 -0.20
C LEU A 21 -44.00 -5.79 0.93
N THR A 22 -44.80 -6.67 1.54
CA THR A 22 -45.66 -6.31 2.68
C THR A 22 -44.87 -5.76 3.86
N VAL A 23 -43.73 -6.38 4.23
CA VAL A 23 -42.84 -5.90 5.30
C VAL A 23 -42.25 -4.53 4.97
N THR A 24 -41.88 -4.30 3.71
CA THR A 24 -41.33 -3.00 3.27
C THR A 24 -42.39 -1.89 3.38
N GLU A 25 -43.63 -2.17 2.99
CA GLU A 25 -44.75 -1.24 3.14
C GLU A 25 -45.05 -0.94 4.61
N LEU A 26 -45.08 -1.96 5.47
CA LEU A 26 -45.28 -1.80 6.91
C LEU A 26 -44.16 -0.97 7.54
N SER A 27 -42.91 -1.22 7.18
CA SER A 27 -41.76 -0.43 7.67
C SER A 27 -41.88 1.03 7.24
N THR A 28 -42.31 1.29 6.02
CA THR A 28 -42.51 2.64 5.49
C THR A 28 -43.62 3.37 6.25
N LYS A 29 -44.78 2.73 6.44
CA LYS A 29 -45.91 3.28 7.22
C LYS A 29 -45.54 3.53 8.68
N ALA A 30 -44.77 2.63 9.30
CA ALA A 30 -44.28 2.80 10.66
C ALA A 30 -43.35 4.03 10.77
N GLY A 31 -42.42 4.19 9.82
CA GLY A 31 -41.53 5.36 9.76
C GLY A 31 -42.30 6.68 9.57
N GLN A 32 -43.31 6.70 8.70
CA GLN A 32 -44.19 7.88 8.54
C GLN A 32 -44.94 8.22 9.83
N THR A 33 -45.49 7.21 10.51
CA THR A 33 -46.18 7.38 11.80
C THR A 33 -45.25 7.94 12.87
N GLN A 34 -44.00 7.47 12.91
CA GLN A 34 -42.99 8.00 13.82
C GLN A 34 -42.71 9.49 13.60
N GLN A 35 -42.61 9.93 12.34
CA GLN A 35 -42.41 11.36 12.01
C GLN A 35 -43.60 12.21 12.45
N LEU A 36 -44.84 11.71 12.29
CA LEU A 36 -46.03 12.38 12.81
C LEU A 36 -46.02 12.51 14.33
N ILE A 37 -45.59 11.47 15.06
CA ILE A 37 -45.46 11.54 16.52
C ILE A 37 -44.44 12.62 16.93
N ILE A 38 -43.31 12.71 16.23
CA ILE A 38 -42.28 13.72 16.50
C ILE A 38 -42.84 15.13 16.29
N SER A 39 -43.57 15.38 15.19
CA SER A 39 -44.13 16.71 14.89
C SER A 39 -45.24 17.09 15.87
N VAL A 40 -46.11 16.16 16.24
CA VAL A 40 -47.16 16.39 17.25
C VAL A 40 -46.55 16.69 18.61
N ASN A 41 -45.54 15.92 19.03
CA ASN A 41 -44.87 16.15 20.32
C ASN A 41 -44.15 17.51 20.36
N ALA A 42 -43.51 17.92 19.25
CA ALA A 42 -42.91 19.24 19.15
C ALA A 42 -43.96 20.36 19.26
N SER A 43 -45.09 20.22 18.57
CA SER A 43 -46.21 21.18 18.60
C SER A 43 -46.81 21.29 20.00
N LEU A 44 -46.96 20.17 20.72
CA LEU A 44 -47.43 20.16 22.10
C LEU A 44 -46.47 20.89 23.04
N ASN A 45 -45.16 20.71 22.87
CA ASN A 45 -44.16 21.34 23.74
C ASN A 45 -44.03 22.86 23.50
N GLN A 46 -44.43 23.36 22.34
CA GLN A 46 -44.46 24.79 22.03
C GLN A 46 -45.67 25.52 22.63
N LEU A 47 -46.69 24.81 23.11
CA LEU A 47 -47.89 25.43 23.66
C LEU A 47 -47.59 26.04 25.04
N ASP A 48 -47.45 27.37 25.08
CA ASP A 48 -47.32 28.11 26.33
C ASP A 48 -48.69 28.22 27.01
N LEU A 49 -48.76 27.61 28.19
CA LEU A 49 -49.93 27.57 29.05
C LEU A 49 -49.58 28.21 30.40
N SER A 50 -48.55 29.05 30.48
CA SER A 50 -48.23 29.74 31.72
C SER A 50 -49.15 30.93 31.94
N MET A 51 -49.59 31.14 33.17
CA MET A 51 -50.38 32.29 33.57
C MET A 51 -49.99 32.72 34.97
N ASP A 52 -49.62 33.99 35.11
CA ASP A 52 -49.38 34.62 36.41
C ASP A 52 -50.52 35.58 36.77
N PRO A 53 -51.44 35.19 37.69
CA PRO A 53 -52.52 36.05 38.17
C PRO A 53 -52.05 37.37 38.77
N LYS A 54 -50.80 37.44 39.27
CA LYS A 54 -50.27 38.66 39.88
C LYS A 54 -50.04 39.78 38.87
N SER A 55 -49.79 39.45 37.60
CA SER A 55 -49.60 40.42 36.52
C SER A 55 -50.80 41.34 36.30
N PHE A 56 -51.99 40.94 36.75
CA PHE A 56 -53.23 41.71 36.62
C PHE A 56 -53.39 42.81 37.67
N ASN A 57 -52.51 42.89 38.68
CA ASN A 57 -52.45 43.96 39.68
C ASN A 57 -53.80 44.28 40.36
N LEU A 58 -54.69 43.29 40.53
CA LEU A 58 -56.03 43.49 41.11
C LEU A 58 -55.99 44.09 42.52
N ALA A 59 -54.98 43.73 43.32
CA ALA A 59 -54.78 44.32 44.65
C ALA A 59 -54.54 45.84 44.60
N TYR A 60 -53.77 46.32 43.62
CA TYR A 60 -53.53 47.75 43.41
C TYR A 60 -54.81 48.48 42.98
N VAL A 61 -55.57 47.89 42.05
CA VAL A 61 -56.85 48.44 41.59
C VAL A 61 -57.84 48.55 42.76
N LYS A 62 -57.91 47.53 43.62
CA LYS A 62 -58.80 47.52 44.79
C LYS A 62 -58.45 48.64 45.76
N ALA A 63 -57.16 48.76 46.10
CA ALA A 63 -56.66 49.81 46.98
C ALA A 63 -56.96 51.21 46.43
N ARG A 64 -56.77 51.43 45.12
CA ARG A 64 -57.04 52.73 44.49
C ARG A 64 -58.53 53.09 44.49
N MET A 65 -59.41 52.10 44.35
CA MET A 65 -60.86 52.35 44.38
C MET A 65 -61.38 52.61 45.79
N GLU A 66 -60.88 51.89 46.79
CA GLU A 66 -61.18 52.19 48.20
C GLU A 66 -60.75 53.62 48.57
N GLU A 67 -59.58 54.05 48.08
CA GLU A 67 -59.09 55.42 48.24
C GLU A 67 -60.01 56.46 47.56
N LEU A 68 -60.38 56.24 46.29
CA LEU A 68 -61.28 57.15 45.55
C LEU A 68 -62.67 57.25 46.18
N ASN A 69 -63.23 56.14 46.67
CA ASN A 69 -64.52 56.11 47.33
C ASN A 69 -64.48 56.93 48.64
N SER A 70 -63.43 56.75 49.44
CA SER A 70 -63.21 57.52 50.67
C SER A 70 -63.07 59.02 50.39
N GLN A 71 -62.31 59.40 49.36
CA GLN A 71 -62.14 60.80 48.95
C GLN A 71 -63.45 61.41 48.43
N GLY A 72 -64.23 60.68 47.64
CA GLY A 72 -65.53 61.12 47.13
C GLY A 72 -66.54 61.37 48.25
N LEU A 73 -66.67 60.42 49.18
CA LEU A 73 -67.55 60.58 50.36
C LEU A 73 -67.12 61.75 51.25
N SER A 74 -65.80 61.96 51.43
CA SER A 74 -65.27 63.10 52.16
C SER A 74 -65.62 64.43 51.49
N ALA A 75 -65.51 64.53 50.16
CA ALA A 75 -65.88 65.72 49.40
C ALA A 75 -67.38 66.02 49.47
N ILE A 76 -68.22 64.99 49.33
CA ILE A 76 -69.69 65.09 49.49
C ILE A 76 -70.04 65.57 50.91
N GLN A 77 -69.40 65.02 51.94
CA GLN A 77 -69.63 65.46 53.32
C GLN A 77 -69.26 66.93 53.52
N LYS A 78 -68.13 67.37 53.00
CA LYS A 78 -67.73 68.80 53.06
C LYS A 78 -68.75 69.71 52.38
N ALA A 79 -69.35 69.28 51.26
CA ALA A 79 -70.41 70.04 50.58
C ALA A 79 -71.70 70.12 51.41
N LEU A 80 -72.12 69.02 52.03
CA LEU A 80 -73.28 69.00 52.95
C LEU A 80 -73.03 69.88 54.19
N ASP A 81 -71.83 69.84 54.77
CA ASP A 81 -71.44 70.68 55.90
C ASP A 81 -71.45 72.17 55.53
N ALA A 82 -71.07 72.53 54.29
CA ALA A 82 -71.14 73.90 53.81
C ALA A 82 -72.59 74.37 53.59
N LEU A 83 -73.44 73.53 52.99
CA LEU A 83 -74.84 73.85 52.74
C LEU A 83 -75.66 73.97 54.03
N SER A 84 -75.41 73.11 55.02
CA SER A 84 -76.06 73.20 56.34
C SER A 84 -75.72 74.50 57.07
N LYS A 85 -74.49 74.99 56.94
CA LYS A 85 -74.08 76.32 57.44
C LYS A 85 -74.81 77.46 56.75
N ILE A 86 -75.07 77.36 55.44
CA ILE A 86 -75.86 78.37 54.70
C ILE A 86 -77.33 78.35 55.16
N ASN A 87 -77.93 77.17 55.29
CA ASN A 87 -79.31 77.01 55.74
C ASN A 87 -79.58 77.57 57.14
N SER A 88 -78.59 77.44 58.04
CA SER A 88 -78.67 77.92 59.43
C SER A 88 -78.30 79.41 59.59
N SER A 89 -77.75 80.07 58.57
CA SER A 89 -77.32 81.47 58.68
C SER A 89 -78.50 82.44 58.74
N GLU A 90 -78.52 83.36 59.71
CA GLU A 90 -79.61 84.33 59.88
C GLU A 90 -79.60 85.44 58.80
N ASN A 91 -78.45 85.72 58.20
CA ASN A 91 -78.24 86.86 57.30
C ASN A 91 -78.39 86.53 55.80
N VAL A 92 -79.08 85.43 55.47
CA VAL A 92 -79.26 84.94 54.10
C VAL A 92 -80.75 84.94 53.74
N SER A 93 -81.08 85.36 52.52
CA SER A 93 -82.47 85.46 52.05
C SER A 93 -83.16 84.09 52.04
N ALA A 94 -84.49 84.09 52.24
CA ALA A 94 -85.30 82.88 52.23
C ALA A 94 -85.18 82.10 50.90
N GLU A 95 -85.04 82.81 49.77
CA GLU A 95 -84.82 82.22 48.44
C GLU A 95 -83.50 81.43 48.37
N VAL A 96 -82.40 82.00 48.89
CA VAL A 96 -81.09 81.34 48.93
C VAL A 96 -81.08 80.14 49.87
N LYS A 97 -81.79 80.21 51.01
CA LYS A 97 -82.01 79.04 51.90
C LYS A 97 -82.84 77.95 51.23
N GLY A 98 -83.85 78.33 50.44
CA GLY A 98 -84.64 77.38 49.64
C GLY A 98 -83.75 76.60 48.67
N ILE A 99 -82.90 77.32 47.91
CA ILE A 99 -81.94 76.72 46.98
C ILE A 99 -80.94 75.81 47.72
N ALA A 100 -80.40 76.26 48.86
CA ALA A 100 -79.45 75.49 49.65
C ALA A 100 -80.07 74.21 50.24
N SER A 101 -81.34 74.25 50.65
CA SER A 101 -82.09 73.09 51.14
C SER A 101 -82.32 72.05 50.03
N SER A 102 -82.71 72.49 48.83
CA SER A 102 -82.86 71.60 47.68
C SER A 102 -81.53 70.94 47.29
N ALA A 103 -80.45 71.74 47.20
CA ALA A 103 -79.11 71.22 46.94
C ALA A 103 -78.63 70.25 48.03
N TYR A 104 -78.95 70.51 49.30
CA TYR A 104 -78.63 69.59 50.40
C TYR A 104 -79.34 68.26 50.24
N SER A 105 -80.63 68.27 49.89
CA SER A 105 -81.41 67.05 49.65
C SER A 105 -80.84 66.25 48.48
N GLU A 106 -80.51 66.90 47.37
CA GLU A 106 -79.91 66.28 46.18
C GLU A 106 -78.51 65.70 46.44
N ILE A 107 -77.68 66.41 47.20
CA ILE A 107 -76.34 65.92 47.55
C ILE A 107 -76.41 64.81 48.62
N SER A 108 -77.40 64.86 49.51
CA SER A 108 -77.61 63.81 50.52
C SER A 108 -78.14 62.51 49.88
N SER A 109 -79.01 62.61 48.87
CA SER A 109 -79.40 61.44 48.07
C SER A 109 -78.21 60.91 47.26
N MET A 110 -77.41 61.81 46.65
CA MET A 110 -76.17 61.44 45.97
C MET A 110 -75.18 60.72 46.90
N LYS A 111 -75.01 61.16 48.15
CA LYS A 111 -74.18 60.49 49.16
C LYS A 111 -74.63 59.05 49.38
N SER A 112 -75.94 58.85 49.48
CA SER A 112 -76.55 57.55 49.76
C SER A 112 -76.37 56.60 48.57
N SER A 113 -76.61 57.07 47.34
CA SER A 113 -76.36 56.30 46.11
C SER A 113 -74.87 55.99 45.91
N PHE A 114 -73.99 56.98 46.15
CA PHE A 114 -72.54 56.80 46.01
C PHE A 114 -71.97 55.78 47.01
N ALA A 115 -72.47 55.76 48.25
CA ALA A 115 -72.05 54.81 49.27
C ALA A 115 -72.59 53.38 49.05
N ALA A 116 -73.80 53.23 48.48
CA ALA A 116 -74.45 51.93 48.35
C ALA A 116 -74.08 51.20 47.04
N GLU A 117 -74.12 51.90 45.91
CA GLU A 117 -74.04 51.29 44.57
C GLU A 117 -72.59 51.11 44.12
N ASN A 118 -71.76 52.15 44.24
CA ASN A 118 -70.42 52.13 43.63
C ASN A 118 -69.41 51.25 44.38
N SER A 119 -69.43 51.18 45.71
CA SER A 119 -68.45 50.36 46.44
C SER A 119 -68.77 48.87 46.39
N THR A 120 -70.06 48.52 46.46
CA THR A 120 -70.48 47.12 46.59
C THR A 120 -70.44 46.39 45.24
N GLU A 121 -70.97 47.01 44.18
CA GLU A 121 -71.00 46.40 42.85
C GLU A 121 -69.59 46.20 42.30
N ILE A 122 -68.75 47.23 42.37
CA ILE A 122 -67.37 47.17 41.87
C ILE A 122 -66.55 46.15 42.68
N GLN A 123 -66.67 46.12 44.00
CA GLN A 123 -65.96 45.14 44.84
C GLN A 123 -66.43 43.70 44.55
N SER A 124 -67.72 43.50 44.27
CA SER A 124 -68.26 42.19 43.86
C SER A 124 -67.71 41.76 42.49
N LEU A 125 -67.66 42.67 41.51
CA LEU A 125 -67.09 42.41 40.19
C LEU A 125 -65.60 42.08 40.26
N MET A 126 -64.83 42.82 41.06
CA MET A 126 -63.41 42.51 41.30
C MET A 126 -63.20 41.13 41.89
N SER A 127 -64.01 40.77 42.89
CA SER A 127 -63.92 39.46 43.55
C SER A 127 -64.30 38.34 42.56
N ALA A 128 -65.30 38.57 41.71
CA ALA A 128 -65.67 37.65 40.63
C ALA A 128 -64.55 37.50 39.58
N VAL A 129 -63.87 38.60 39.21
CA VAL A 129 -62.70 38.56 38.32
C VAL A 129 -61.57 37.77 38.95
N GLU A 130 -61.23 38.02 40.21
CA GLU A 130 -60.19 37.29 40.94
C GLU A 130 -60.52 35.79 41.03
N GLN A 131 -61.76 35.44 41.34
CA GLN A 131 -62.23 34.07 41.34
C GLN A 131 -62.09 33.42 39.95
N LYS A 132 -62.56 34.08 38.89
CA LYS A 132 -62.47 33.55 37.52
C LYS A 132 -61.03 33.42 37.03
N LEU A 133 -60.14 34.32 37.46
CA LEU A 133 -58.72 34.27 37.19
C LEU A 133 -58.09 33.02 37.82
N ASN A 134 -58.42 32.75 39.08
CA ASN A 134 -57.95 31.57 39.81
C ASN A 134 -58.54 30.26 39.24
N GLU A 135 -59.83 30.25 38.88
CA GLU A 135 -60.47 29.11 38.19
C GLU A 135 -59.81 28.84 36.83
N THR A 136 -59.47 29.89 36.07
CA THR A 136 -58.79 29.78 34.78
C THR A 136 -57.39 29.23 34.95
N LYS A 137 -56.63 29.74 35.93
CA LYS A 137 -55.32 29.20 36.28
C LYS A 137 -55.40 27.72 36.64
N ALA A 138 -56.35 27.32 37.48
CA ALA A 138 -56.50 25.92 37.87
C ALA A 138 -56.78 25.01 36.66
N LYS A 139 -57.64 25.45 35.72
CA LYS A 139 -57.89 24.72 34.46
C LYS A 139 -56.64 24.64 33.59
N LEU A 140 -55.85 25.71 33.57
CA LEU A 140 -54.61 25.78 32.82
C LEU A 140 -53.51 24.86 33.40
N ASP A 141 -53.41 24.78 34.73
CA ASP A 141 -52.53 23.84 35.43
C ASP A 141 -52.90 22.38 35.10
N VAL A 142 -54.20 22.05 35.08
CA VAL A 142 -54.68 20.73 34.62
C VAL A 142 -54.30 20.48 33.16
N ALA A 143 -54.41 21.48 32.29
CA ALA A 143 -54.00 21.38 30.89
C ALA A 143 -52.49 21.17 30.74
N ILE A 144 -51.65 21.82 31.57
CA ILE A 144 -50.20 21.60 31.62
C ILE A 144 -49.88 20.15 31.98
N LEU A 145 -50.54 19.60 33.00
CA LEU A 145 -50.36 18.20 33.41
C LEU A 145 -50.82 17.23 32.31
N ALA A 146 -51.98 17.47 31.71
CA ALA A 146 -52.51 16.67 30.61
C ALA A 146 -51.58 16.69 29.39
N ARG A 147 -51.09 17.87 28.99
CA ARG A 147 -50.07 18.07 27.94
C ARG A 147 -48.79 17.28 28.26
N GLY A 148 -48.30 17.38 29.49
CA GLY A 148 -47.12 16.63 29.95
C GLY A 148 -47.30 15.12 29.87
N ASN A 149 -48.47 14.61 30.26
CA ASN A 149 -48.79 13.18 30.16
C ASN A 149 -48.92 12.72 28.70
N ALA A 150 -49.57 13.52 27.85
CA ALA A 150 -49.67 13.23 26.42
C ALA A 150 -48.27 13.19 25.76
N SER A 151 -47.38 14.13 26.10
CA SER A 151 -45.99 14.13 25.62
C SER A 151 -45.21 12.88 26.05
N LYS A 152 -45.39 12.43 27.31
CA LYS A 152 -44.80 11.18 27.80
C LYS A 152 -45.33 9.96 27.03
N GLN A 153 -46.64 9.86 26.83
CA GLN A 153 -47.26 8.77 26.08
C GLN A 153 -46.79 8.73 24.61
N LEU A 154 -46.67 9.89 23.97
CA LEU A 154 -46.13 10.01 22.61
C LEU A 154 -44.67 9.57 22.54
N THR A 155 -43.86 9.90 23.55
CA THR A 155 -42.47 9.44 23.65
C THR A 155 -42.41 7.91 23.76
N SER A 156 -43.21 7.30 24.63
CA SER A 156 -43.28 5.83 24.73
C SER A 156 -43.79 5.16 23.45
N ALA A 157 -44.77 5.76 22.76
CA ALA A 157 -45.25 5.26 21.48
C ALA A 157 -44.17 5.32 20.39
N LYS A 158 -43.35 6.39 20.38
CA LYS A 158 -42.19 6.51 19.50
C LYS A 158 -41.17 5.39 19.77
N GLU A 159 -40.82 5.13 21.02
CA GLU A 159 -39.86 4.08 21.41
C GLU A 159 -40.35 2.67 21.02
N ALA A 160 -41.65 2.41 21.18
CA ALA A 160 -42.27 1.17 20.73
C ALA A 160 -42.20 1.02 19.20
N LEU A 161 -42.49 2.10 18.45
CA LEU A 161 -42.36 2.11 16.98
C LEU A 161 -40.91 1.94 16.52
N ASP A 162 -39.94 2.58 17.18
CA ASP A 162 -38.51 2.37 16.91
C ASP A 162 -38.13 0.89 17.03
N SER A 163 -38.65 0.22 18.06
CA SER A 163 -38.44 -1.22 18.27
C SER A 163 -39.13 -2.06 17.18
N SER A 164 -40.36 -1.70 16.79
CA SER A 164 -41.08 -2.38 15.70
C SER A 164 -40.37 -2.22 14.35
N ILE A 165 -39.88 -1.02 14.01
CA ILE A 165 -39.13 -0.76 12.78
C ILE A 165 -37.84 -1.60 12.74
N LYS A 166 -37.10 -1.68 13.86
CA LYS A 166 -35.93 -2.57 13.98
C LYS A 166 -36.30 -4.05 13.74
N ASN A 167 -37.39 -4.52 14.34
CA ASN A 167 -37.86 -5.90 14.15
C ASN A 167 -38.28 -6.18 12.69
N LEU A 168 -38.93 -5.21 12.02
CA LEU A 168 -39.27 -5.32 10.60
C LEU A 168 -38.02 -5.37 9.72
N ALA A 169 -36.99 -4.60 10.04
CA ALA A 169 -35.70 -4.65 9.33
C ALA A 169 -35.01 -6.02 9.51
N LEU A 170 -35.02 -6.58 10.72
CA LEU A 170 -34.52 -7.93 10.99
C LEU A 170 -35.32 -8.98 10.19
N LEU A 171 -36.64 -8.89 10.19
CA LEU A 171 -37.50 -9.80 9.43
C LEU A 171 -37.22 -9.71 7.92
N GLN A 172 -37.01 -8.50 7.39
CA GLN A 172 -36.62 -8.29 6.01
C GLN A 172 -35.26 -8.94 5.70
N SER A 173 -34.29 -8.81 6.60
CA SER A 173 -32.99 -9.48 6.49
C SER A 173 -33.15 -11.01 6.51
N SER A 174 -33.97 -11.55 7.41
CA SER A 174 -34.25 -12.99 7.46
C SER A 174 -34.91 -13.48 6.17
N PHE A 175 -35.88 -12.76 5.61
CA PHE A 175 -36.47 -13.11 4.32
C PHE A 175 -35.45 -13.05 3.18
N ASN A 176 -34.53 -12.09 3.18
CA ASN A 176 -33.44 -12.04 2.20
C ASN A 176 -32.55 -13.28 2.30
N SER A 177 -32.10 -13.63 3.52
CA SER A 177 -31.27 -14.81 3.75
C SER A 177 -31.99 -16.11 3.38
N ILE A 178 -33.28 -16.24 3.72
CA ILE A 178 -34.07 -17.42 3.33
C ILE A 178 -34.23 -17.47 1.81
N SER A 179 -34.53 -16.35 1.16
CA SER A 179 -34.66 -16.27 -0.31
C SER A 179 -33.35 -16.65 -1.00
N GLU A 180 -32.22 -16.15 -0.51
CA GLU A 180 -30.88 -16.47 -1.02
C GLU A 180 -30.57 -17.98 -0.86
N ASN A 181 -30.79 -18.53 0.34
CA ASN A 181 -30.61 -19.96 0.61
C ASN A 181 -31.51 -20.84 -0.27
N LEU A 182 -32.77 -20.46 -0.47
CA LEU A 182 -33.70 -21.20 -1.32
C LEU A 182 -33.37 -21.08 -2.81
N ARG A 183 -32.88 -19.94 -3.27
CA ARG A 183 -32.37 -19.78 -4.65
C ARG A 183 -31.18 -20.69 -4.92
N HIS A 184 -30.30 -20.88 -3.94
CA HIS A 184 -29.23 -21.87 -4.04
C HIS A 184 -29.75 -23.30 -4.19
N ILE A 185 -30.93 -23.63 -3.63
CA ILE A 185 -31.54 -24.96 -3.74
C ILE A 185 -32.30 -25.11 -5.08
N SER A 186 -33.03 -24.07 -5.50
CA SER A 186 -33.80 -24.07 -6.76
C SER A 186 -32.93 -24.06 -8.02
N GLY A 187 -31.72 -23.46 -7.96
CA GLY A 187 -30.75 -23.45 -9.04
C GLY A 187 -29.92 -24.74 -9.17
N GLN A 188 -30.12 -25.72 -8.28
CA GLN A 188 -29.43 -27.00 -8.31
C GLN A 188 -30.32 -28.08 -8.94
N SER A 189 -29.73 -28.97 -9.76
CA SER A 189 -30.47 -30.05 -10.42
C SER A 189 -31.07 -31.02 -9.42
N ALA A 190 -32.08 -31.77 -9.85
CA ALA A 190 -32.78 -32.74 -9.02
C ALA A 190 -31.84 -33.77 -8.32
N GLU A 191 -30.75 -34.15 -8.97
CA GLU A 191 -29.68 -34.97 -8.37
C GLU A 191 -29.03 -34.36 -7.13
N ALA A 192 -28.84 -33.04 -7.05
CA ALA A 192 -28.13 -32.38 -5.96
C ALA A 192 -28.96 -32.27 -4.67
N VAL A 193 -30.30 -32.29 -4.80
CA VAL A 193 -31.23 -32.25 -3.66
C VAL A 193 -31.49 -33.64 -3.08
N ALA A 194 -31.51 -34.68 -3.92
CA ALA A 194 -31.70 -36.07 -3.48
C ALA A 194 -30.45 -36.67 -2.79
N SER A 195 -29.26 -36.10 -3.06
CA SER A 195 -27.98 -36.46 -2.44
C SER A 195 -27.33 -35.21 -1.82
N PRO A 196 -27.76 -34.77 -0.62
CA PRO A 196 -27.37 -33.48 -0.03
C PRO A 196 -25.89 -33.37 0.36
N ILE A 197 -25.16 -34.49 0.37
CA ILE A 197 -23.70 -34.48 0.41
C ILE A 197 -23.18 -34.57 -1.02
N THR A 198 -23.14 -33.42 -1.70
CA THR A 198 -22.10 -33.22 -2.71
C THR A 198 -20.92 -32.59 -1.98
N THR A 199 -19.96 -33.40 -1.58
CA THR A 199 -18.65 -32.89 -1.15
C THR A 199 -18.03 -32.16 -2.34
N THR A 200 -18.29 -30.86 -2.44
CA THR A 200 -17.48 -29.97 -3.25
C THR A 200 -16.21 -29.73 -2.46
N VAL A 201 -15.32 -30.72 -2.52
CA VAL A 201 -13.91 -30.54 -2.21
C VAL A 201 -13.46 -29.42 -3.15
N LYS A 202 -13.43 -28.17 -2.67
CA LYS A 202 -12.62 -27.14 -3.28
C LYS A 202 -11.21 -27.53 -2.93
N PRO A 203 -10.47 -28.13 -3.87
CA PRO A 203 -9.15 -28.56 -3.52
C PRO A 203 -8.35 -27.26 -3.38
N VAL A 204 -7.68 -27.07 -2.24
CA VAL A 204 -6.69 -25.99 -2.05
C VAL A 204 -5.54 -26.11 -3.08
N ALA A 205 -5.55 -27.21 -3.84
CA ALA A 205 -4.77 -27.50 -5.02
C ALA A 205 -5.67 -27.73 -6.23
N ILE A 206 -5.31 -27.22 -7.41
CA ILE A 206 -5.62 -27.99 -8.61
C ILE A 206 -5.05 -29.41 -8.40
N LYS A 207 -5.75 -30.49 -8.80
CA LYS A 207 -5.24 -31.89 -8.78
C LYS A 207 -3.87 -32.10 -9.46
N SER A 208 -3.26 -31.03 -9.98
CA SER A 208 -1.93 -30.96 -10.52
C SER A 208 -0.96 -30.45 -9.45
N ASN A 209 0.07 -31.24 -9.15
CA ASN A 209 1.22 -30.85 -8.34
C ASN A 209 1.80 -29.48 -8.74
N LEU A 210 1.60 -29.08 -10.00
CA LEU A 210 2.09 -27.82 -10.53
C LEU A 210 1.53 -26.59 -9.81
N GLY A 211 0.30 -26.62 -9.29
CA GLY A 211 -0.29 -25.45 -8.61
C GLY A 211 0.32 -25.15 -7.25
N TYR A 212 0.67 -26.17 -6.48
CA TYR A 212 1.42 -25.99 -5.24
C TYR A 212 2.89 -25.69 -5.48
N MET A 213 3.46 -26.22 -6.56
CA MET A 213 4.85 -25.96 -6.92
C MET A 213 5.05 -24.59 -7.56
N PHE A 214 4.01 -23.98 -8.13
CA PHE A 214 4.16 -22.73 -8.88
C PHE A 214 4.77 -21.57 -8.06
N PRO A 215 4.33 -21.25 -6.83
CA PRO A 215 4.97 -20.21 -6.02
C PRO A 215 6.44 -20.53 -5.70
N ILE A 216 6.75 -21.80 -5.45
CA ILE A 216 8.11 -22.28 -5.17
C ILE A 216 8.99 -22.11 -6.43
N LEU A 217 8.49 -22.53 -7.59
CA LEU A 217 9.17 -22.39 -8.87
C LEU A 217 9.38 -20.92 -9.21
N LEU A 218 8.39 -20.05 -8.96
CA LEU A 218 8.50 -18.62 -9.16
C LEU A 218 9.59 -18.02 -8.26
N ALA A 219 9.61 -18.35 -6.97
CA ALA A 219 10.66 -17.92 -6.04
C ALA A 219 12.04 -18.40 -6.51
N MET A 220 12.15 -19.68 -6.90
CA MET A 220 13.41 -20.31 -7.29
C MET A 220 13.97 -19.72 -8.58
N LEU A 221 13.14 -19.58 -9.61
CA LEU A 221 13.53 -18.97 -10.88
C LEU A 221 13.93 -17.51 -10.67
N THR A 222 13.14 -16.76 -9.90
CA THR A 222 13.46 -15.36 -9.57
C THR A 222 14.81 -15.26 -8.86
N MET A 223 15.08 -16.12 -7.88
CA MET A 223 16.37 -16.16 -7.18
C MET A 223 17.54 -16.47 -8.13
N PHE A 224 17.51 -17.61 -8.81
CA PHE A 224 18.64 -18.06 -9.64
C PHE A 224 18.93 -17.09 -10.78
N ILE A 225 17.89 -16.64 -11.51
CA ILE A 225 18.09 -15.77 -12.66
C ILE A 225 18.57 -14.39 -12.20
N SER A 226 17.99 -13.83 -11.14
CA SER A 226 18.42 -12.54 -10.60
C SER A 226 19.88 -12.58 -10.14
N ILE A 227 20.27 -13.59 -9.35
CA ILE A 227 21.63 -13.69 -8.82
C ILE A 227 22.63 -13.93 -9.95
N ILE A 228 22.36 -14.88 -10.85
CA ILE A 228 23.30 -15.23 -11.94
C ILE A 228 23.46 -14.05 -12.89
N PHE A 229 22.36 -13.46 -13.38
CA PHE A 229 22.46 -12.34 -14.33
C PHE A 229 23.15 -11.13 -13.72
N ALA A 230 22.80 -10.75 -12.48
CA ALA A 230 23.50 -9.67 -11.79
C ALA A 230 25.00 -9.96 -11.63
N THR A 231 25.36 -11.18 -11.23
CA THR A 231 26.75 -11.60 -11.06
C THR A 231 27.51 -11.53 -12.39
N THR A 232 26.92 -12.08 -13.46
CA THR A 232 27.51 -12.10 -14.80
C THR A 232 27.68 -10.69 -15.35
N ILE A 233 26.66 -9.82 -15.27
CA ILE A 233 26.76 -8.44 -15.74
C ILE A 233 27.91 -7.71 -15.04
N VAL A 234 28.03 -7.85 -13.72
CA VAL A 234 29.08 -7.20 -12.94
C VAL A 234 30.47 -7.77 -13.28
N ILE A 235 30.61 -9.09 -13.45
CA ILE A 235 31.93 -9.69 -13.74
C ILE A 235 32.38 -9.45 -15.18
N THR A 236 31.45 -9.47 -16.14
CA THR A 236 31.71 -9.15 -17.54
C THR A 236 32.10 -7.68 -17.69
N ASP A 237 31.45 -6.75 -16.98
CA ASP A 237 31.85 -5.34 -16.97
C ASP A 237 33.24 -5.13 -16.35
N LYS A 238 33.58 -5.86 -15.29
CA LYS A 238 34.93 -5.86 -14.69
C LYS A 238 36.02 -6.42 -15.60
N ARG A 239 35.69 -7.44 -16.40
CA ARG A 239 36.64 -8.14 -17.27
C ARG A 239 36.74 -7.56 -18.67
N SER A 240 35.73 -6.83 -19.09
CA SER A 240 35.69 -6.06 -20.33
C SER A 240 36.92 -5.18 -20.45
N GLY A 241 37.51 -5.12 -21.65
CA GLY A 241 38.58 -4.17 -21.96
C GLY A 241 38.14 -2.70 -21.79
N ALA A 242 36.83 -2.43 -21.79
CA ALA A 242 36.28 -1.11 -21.48
C ALA A 242 36.25 -0.79 -19.97
N SER A 243 36.48 -1.76 -19.08
CA SER A 243 36.44 -1.55 -17.62
C SER A 243 37.43 -0.49 -17.16
N PHE A 244 38.64 -0.47 -17.73
CA PHE A 244 39.63 0.57 -17.44
C PHE A 244 39.13 1.96 -17.86
N ARG A 245 38.54 2.07 -19.06
CA ARG A 245 37.99 3.32 -19.61
C ARG A 245 36.82 3.84 -18.78
N ASN A 246 35.92 2.94 -18.36
CA ASN A 246 34.76 3.25 -17.52
C ASN A 246 35.17 3.67 -16.09
N ARG A 247 36.31 3.21 -15.58
CA ARG A 247 36.81 3.58 -14.25
C ARG A 247 37.55 4.91 -14.21
N ILE A 248 38.16 5.33 -15.32
CA ILE A 248 38.87 6.62 -15.41
C ILE A 248 37.96 7.76 -15.89
N SER A 249 36.75 7.47 -16.37
CA SER A 249 35.77 8.51 -16.68
C SER A 249 35.29 9.18 -15.39
N PRO A 250 34.87 10.46 -15.45
CA PRO A 250 34.33 11.22 -14.31
C PRO A 250 32.89 10.77 -13.94
N THR A 251 32.62 9.48 -14.04
CA THR A 251 31.36 8.81 -13.72
C THR A 251 31.49 8.12 -12.37
N SER A 252 30.47 8.24 -11.54
CA SER A 252 30.48 7.66 -10.20
C SER A 252 30.31 6.12 -10.25
N ASP A 253 30.98 5.34 -9.38
CA ASP A 253 30.84 3.86 -9.40
C ASP A 253 29.41 3.40 -9.06
N GLU A 254 28.68 4.23 -8.33
CA GLU A 254 27.28 4.06 -8.01
C GLU A 254 26.43 3.98 -9.30
N MET A 255 26.82 4.71 -10.34
CA MET A 255 26.15 4.69 -11.64
C MET A 255 26.29 3.32 -12.32
N PHE A 256 27.49 2.71 -12.30
CA PHE A 256 27.69 1.38 -12.88
C PHE A 256 26.92 0.30 -12.12
N THR A 257 26.88 0.39 -10.79
CA THR A 257 26.11 -0.53 -9.94
C THR A 257 24.60 -0.39 -10.22
N THR A 258 24.11 0.85 -10.33
CA THR A 258 22.71 1.14 -10.66
C THR A 258 22.35 0.68 -12.07
N ALA A 259 23.26 0.85 -13.04
CA ALA A 259 23.07 0.36 -14.40
C ALA A 259 23.00 -1.17 -14.46
N ALA A 260 23.86 -1.87 -13.72
CA ALA A 260 23.81 -3.33 -13.60
C ALA A 260 22.50 -3.80 -12.95
N TYR A 261 22.07 -3.12 -11.87
CA TYR A 261 20.79 -3.38 -11.22
C TYR A 261 19.61 -3.18 -12.18
N LEU A 262 19.55 -2.06 -12.90
CA LEU A 262 18.47 -1.74 -13.83
C LEU A 262 18.47 -2.66 -15.06
N THR A 263 19.63 -3.08 -15.52
CA THR A 263 19.72 -4.09 -16.60
C THR A 263 19.17 -5.43 -16.11
N THR A 264 19.49 -5.82 -14.87
CA THR A 264 19.01 -7.09 -14.31
C THR A 264 17.52 -7.05 -13.98
N ILE A 265 16.98 -5.93 -13.50
CA ILE A 265 15.53 -5.80 -13.25
C ILE A 265 14.74 -5.91 -14.57
N LEU A 266 15.27 -5.37 -15.67
CA LEU A 266 14.66 -5.51 -16.99
C LEU A 266 14.64 -6.98 -17.42
N LEU A 267 15.77 -7.68 -17.32
CA LEU A 267 15.88 -9.10 -17.68
C LEU A 267 14.95 -10.00 -16.83
N THR A 268 14.88 -9.75 -15.53
CA THR A 268 14.01 -10.51 -14.61
C THR A 268 12.53 -10.17 -14.79
N THR A 269 12.21 -8.94 -15.20
CA THR A 269 10.83 -8.58 -15.59
C THR A 269 10.40 -9.33 -16.86
N ILE A 270 11.29 -9.46 -17.86
CA ILE A 270 11.03 -10.28 -19.04
C ILE A 270 10.78 -11.74 -18.64
N GLN A 271 11.59 -12.28 -17.74
CA GLN A 271 11.37 -13.61 -17.16
C GLN A 271 9.99 -13.70 -16.48
N LEU A 272 9.59 -12.73 -15.66
CA LEU A 272 8.27 -12.72 -15.02
C LEU A 272 7.15 -12.75 -16.06
N ILE A 273 7.25 -11.95 -17.12
CA ILE A 273 6.26 -11.92 -18.20
C ILE A 273 6.13 -13.30 -18.84
N ILE A 274 7.25 -13.97 -19.13
CA ILE A 274 7.27 -15.33 -19.68
C ILE A 274 6.58 -16.30 -18.72
N ILE A 275 6.91 -16.27 -17.43
CA ILE A 275 6.32 -17.13 -16.41
C ILE A 275 4.81 -16.87 -16.29
N LEU A 276 4.39 -15.61 -16.30
CA LEU A 276 2.97 -15.22 -16.24
C LEU A 276 2.21 -15.69 -17.48
N LEU A 277 2.76 -15.55 -18.68
CA LEU A 277 2.15 -16.04 -19.92
C LEU A 277 1.90 -17.55 -19.87
N ILE A 278 2.90 -18.31 -19.41
CA ILE A 278 2.75 -19.77 -19.19
C ILE A 278 1.67 -20.01 -18.13
N SER A 279 1.70 -19.26 -17.04
CA SER A 279 0.77 -19.43 -15.93
C SER A 279 -0.69 -19.14 -16.28
N LEU A 280 -0.96 -18.18 -17.18
CA LEU A 280 -2.30 -17.89 -17.69
C LEU A 280 -2.94 -19.07 -18.41
N ILE A 281 -2.14 -19.92 -19.06
CA ILE A 281 -2.63 -21.12 -19.77
C ILE A 281 -3.14 -22.16 -18.74
N PHE A 282 -2.46 -22.28 -17.59
CA PHE A 282 -2.69 -23.35 -16.61
C PHE A 282 -3.57 -22.95 -15.40
N PHE A 283 -3.55 -21.69 -14.96
CA PHE A 283 -4.15 -21.23 -13.69
C PHE A 283 -5.29 -20.21 -13.84
N LYS A 284 -5.54 -19.76 -15.08
CA LYS A 284 -6.65 -18.92 -15.61
C LYS A 284 -7.30 -17.88 -14.68
N ALA A 285 -8.02 -18.26 -13.61
CA ALA A 285 -8.86 -17.32 -12.86
C ALA A 285 -8.21 -16.72 -11.58
N GLN A 286 -7.25 -17.41 -10.96
CA GLN A 286 -6.74 -17.02 -9.62
C GLN A 286 -5.66 -15.93 -9.70
N ILE A 287 -4.72 -16.07 -10.63
CA ILE A 287 -3.55 -15.19 -10.75
C ILE A 287 -3.92 -13.81 -11.29
N LEU A 288 -4.92 -13.73 -12.17
CA LEU A 288 -5.37 -12.46 -12.75
C LEU A 288 -5.90 -11.49 -11.69
N ARG A 289 -6.56 -12.00 -10.64
CA ARG A 289 -7.11 -11.18 -9.55
C ARG A 289 -6.01 -10.52 -8.73
N MET A 290 -4.88 -11.20 -8.56
CA MET A 290 -3.79 -10.77 -7.68
C MET A 290 -2.59 -10.19 -8.43
N LEU A 291 -2.75 -9.95 -9.73
CA LEU A 291 -1.68 -9.49 -10.61
C LEU A 291 -0.96 -8.23 -10.08
N PRO A 292 -1.65 -7.17 -9.60
CA PRO A 292 -0.96 -5.98 -9.11
C PRO A 292 -0.11 -6.28 -7.88
N SER A 293 -0.66 -7.03 -6.93
CA SER A 293 0.04 -7.47 -5.72
C SER A 293 1.24 -8.36 -6.03
N LEU A 294 1.12 -9.21 -7.05
CA LEU A 294 2.18 -10.10 -7.49
C LEU A 294 3.34 -9.34 -8.11
N ILE A 295 3.07 -8.30 -8.90
CA ILE A 295 4.10 -7.46 -9.53
C ILE A 295 4.90 -6.71 -8.47
N VAL A 296 4.24 -6.08 -7.49
CA VAL A 296 4.92 -5.35 -6.40
C VAL A 296 5.82 -6.29 -5.61
N LEU A 297 5.26 -7.42 -5.18
CA LEU A 297 6.00 -8.41 -4.40
C LEU A 297 7.18 -9.02 -5.20
N PHE A 298 6.97 -9.27 -6.50
CA PHE A 298 8.03 -9.75 -7.37
C PHE A 298 9.18 -8.74 -7.46
N LEU A 299 8.87 -7.46 -7.65
CA LEU A 299 9.90 -6.43 -7.75
C LEU A 299 10.73 -6.37 -6.46
N GLU A 300 10.11 -6.39 -5.28
CA GLU A 300 10.83 -6.41 -4.01
C GLU A 300 11.75 -7.64 -3.87
N ILE A 301 11.22 -8.83 -4.14
CA ILE A 301 11.98 -10.09 -4.07
C ILE A 301 13.12 -10.11 -5.10
N ALA A 302 12.85 -9.71 -6.34
CA ALA A 302 13.85 -9.64 -7.40
C ALA A 302 14.96 -8.65 -7.02
N SER A 303 14.63 -7.46 -6.52
CA SER A 303 15.61 -6.47 -6.06
C SER A 303 16.58 -7.04 -5.03
N MET A 304 16.07 -7.77 -4.03
CA MET A 304 16.90 -8.41 -3.01
C MET A 304 17.89 -9.41 -3.64
N PHE A 305 17.42 -10.30 -4.52
CA PHE A 305 18.29 -11.28 -5.17
C PHE A 305 19.26 -10.69 -6.20
N ILE A 306 18.86 -9.63 -6.91
CA ILE A 306 19.76 -8.87 -7.78
C ILE A 306 20.91 -8.29 -6.97
N LEU A 307 20.63 -7.67 -5.82
CA LEU A 307 21.67 -7.10 -4.96
C LEU A 307 22.61 -8.18 -4.40
N ILE A 308 22.11 -9.36 -4.05
CA ILE A 308 22.95 -10.51 -3.70
C ILE A 308 23.89 -10.88 -4.86
N GLY A 309 23.37 -10.96 -6.08
CA GLY A 309 24.19 -11.23 -7.27
C GLY A 309 25.23 -10.15 -7.56
N ILE A 310 24.86 -8.86 -7.42
CA ILE A 310 25.80 -7.75 -7.54
C ILE A 310 26.92 -7.89 -6.49
N LEU A 311 26.59 -8.22 -5.24
CA LEU A 311 27.56 -8.42 -4.18
C LEU A 311 28.53 -9.57 -4.50
N ILE A 312 28.01 -10.70 -4.98
CA ILE A 312 28.84 -11.84 -5.42
C ILE A 312 29.74 -11.43 -6.57
N GLY A 313 29.18 -10.81 -7.61
CA GLY A 313 29.95 -10.26 -8.74
C GLY A 313 31.01 -9.26 -8.28
N ALA A 314 30.74 -8.48 -7.23
CA ALA A 314 31.68 -7.56 -6.63
C ALA A 314 32.83 -8.26 -5.88
N LEU A 315 32.60 -9.40 -5.22
CA LEU A 315 33.59 -10.14 -4.46
C LEU A 315 34.59 -10.93 -5.32
N PHE A 316 34.11 -11.56 -6.39
CA PHE A 316 34.95 -12.41 -7.24
C PHE A 316 35.68 -11.62 -8.34
N ASN A 317 36.75 -12.23 -8.85
CA ASN A 317 37.58 -11.67 -9.92
C ASN A 317 37.48 -12.47 -11.23
N SER A 318 37.26 -13.78 -11.25
CA SER A 318 37.02 -14.55 -12.49
C SER A 318 35.53 -14.80 -12.72
N GLU A 319 35.12 -14.82 -13.99
CA GLU A 319 33.75 -15.17 -14.40
C GLU A 319 33.36 -16.58 -13.96
N GLU A 320 34.26 -17.56 -14.11
CA GLU A 320 33.98 -18.93 -13.68
C GLU A 320 33.78 -19.00 -12.16
N THR A 321 34.66 -18.34 -11.39
CA THR A 321 34.57 -18.32 -9.92
C THR A 321 33.35 -17.56 -9.41
N ALA A 322 32.98 -16.48 -10.08
CA ALA A 322 31.82 -15.66 -9.72
C ALA A 322 30.53 -16.45 -9.97
N THR A 323 30.43 -17.08 -11.14
CA THR A 323 29.28 -17.92 -11.51
C THR A 323 29.16 -19.13 -10.58
N LEU A 324 30.29 -19.79 -10.27
CA LEU A 324 30.31 -20.88 -9.29
C LEU A 324 29.88 -20.41 -7.90
N GLY A 325 30.32 -19.22 -7.48
CA GLY A 325 29.90 -18.58 -6.23
C GLY A 325 28.39 -18.28 -6.20
N ALA A 326 27.85 -17.71 -7.28
CA ALA A 326 26.43 -17.43 -7.45
C ALA A 326 25.57 -18.70 -7.33
N ILE A 327 25.96 -19.75 -8.04
CA ILE A 327 25.28 -21.05 -7.98
C ILE A 327 25.39 -21.63 -6.57
N SER A 328 26.57 -21.63 -5.96
CA SER A 328 26.80 -22.21 -4.63
C SER A 328 25.97 -21.51 -3.55
N VAL A 329 25.92 -20.17 -3.54
CA VAL A 329 25.12 -19.39 -2.60
C VAL A 329 23.62 -19.66 -2.81
N SER A 330 23.16 -19.65 -4.07
CA SER A 330 21.77 -19.94 -4.41
C SER A 330 21.36 -21.36 -4.00
N SER A 331 22.22 -22.34 -4.25
CA SER A 331 22.00 -23.74 -3.84
C SER A 331 21.98 -23.90 -2.33
N LEU A 332 22.83 -23.17 -1.58
CA LEU A 332 22.80 -23.20 -0.11
C LEU A 332 21.50 -22.62 0.43
N MET A 333 21.02 -21.50 -0.14
CA MET A 333 19.71 -20.93 0.20
C MET A 333 18.57 -21.89 -0.13
N LEU A 334 18.63 -22.59 -1.26
CA LEU A 334 17.62 -23.58 -1.62
C LEU A 334 17.65 -24.81 -0.69
N LEU A 335 18.84 -25.29 -0.30
CA LEU A 335 19.00 -26.45 0.57
C LEU A 335 18.48 -26.17 1.99
N LEU A 336 18.71 -24.97 2.50
CA LEU A 336 18.20 -24.50 3.80
C LEU A 336 16.76 -23.98 3.71
N SER A 337 15.91 -24.64 2.92
CA SER A 337 14.51 -24.28 2.73
C SER A 337 13.57 -25.47 2.86
N SER A 338 12.28 -25.16 3.07
CA SER A 338 11.15 -26.10 3.13
C SER A 338 10.98 -26.95 1.86
N VAL A 339 11.64 -26.59 0.76
CA VAL A 339 11.54 -27.25 -0.55
C VAL A 339 12.34 -28.54 -0.60
N VAL A 340 13.55 -28.53 -0.01
CA VAL A 340 14.46 -29.69 -0.02
C VAL A 340 14.34 -30.48 1.28
N LEU A 341 14.22 -29.78 2.41
CA LEU A 341 14.13 -30.37 3.74
C LEU A 341 12.90 -29.80 4.45
N PRO A 342 11.94 -30.64 4.89
CA PRO A 342 10.81 -30.17 5.70
C PRO A 342 11.31 -29.46 6.95
N MET A 343 10.76 -28.27 7.25
CA MET A 343 11.23 -27.46 8.38
C MET A 343 10.97 -28.13 9.72
N GLU A 344 9.95 -28.99 9.80
CA GLU A 344 9.57 -29.77 10.97
C GLU A 344 10.61 -30.85 11.32
N SER A 345 11.39 -31.28 10.33
CA SER A 345 12.45 -32.28 10.47
C SER A 345 13.80 -31.67 10.84
N MET A 346 13.92 -30.33 10.85
CA MET A 346 15.17 -29.64 11.17
C MET A 346 15.36 -29.50 12.69
N PRO A 347 16.59 -29.64 13.22
CA PRO A 347 16.91 -29.22 14.58
C PRO A 347 16.49 -27.77 14.83
N SER A 348 16.01 -27.47 16.04
CA SER A 348 15.39 -26.17 16.36
C SER A 348 16.28 -24.96 16.07
N TYR A 349 17.60 -25.08 16.21
CA TYR A 349 18.56 -24.03 15.87
C TYR A 349 18.65 -23.76 14.36
N ILE A 350 18.65 -24.82 13.54
CA ILE A 350 18.70 -24.72 12.07
C ILE A 350 17.38 -24.18 11.54
N MET A 351 16.26 -24.64 12.08
CA MET A 351 14.93 -24.14 11.72
C MET A 351 14.80 -22.63 11.96
N LYS A 352 15.30 -22.12 13.10
CA LYS A 352 15.33 -20.68 13.39
C LYS A 352 16.18 -19.89 12.40
N ALA A 353 17.34 -20.41 12.00
CA ALA A 353 18.18 -19.77 10.99
C ALA A 353 17.53 -19.80 9.59
N ALA A 354 16.93 -20.93 9.22
CA ALA A 354 16.23 -21.12 7.95
C ALA A 354 15.01 -20.19 7.81
N ALA A 355 14.35 -19.82 8.91
CA ALA A 355 13.26 -18.83 8.88
C ALA A 355 13.70 -17.43 8.39
N TYR A 356 14.98 -17.08 8.56
CA TYR A 356 15.57 -15.83 8.04
C TYR A 356 16.24 -16.01 6.67
N ASN A 357 16.11 -17.18 6.04
CA ASN A 357 16.65 -17.39 4.70
C ASN A 357 15.85 -16.56 3.68
N PRO A 358 16.51 -15.71 2.87
CA PRO A 358 15.85 -14.90 1.84
C PRO A 358 14.93 -15.70 0.91
N PHE A 359 15.32 -16.92 0.58
CA PHE A 359 14.52 -17.80 -0.26
C PHE A 359 13.24 -18.30 0.44
N VAL A 360 13.33 -18.70 1.71
CA VAL A 360 12.17 -19.16 2.51
C VAL A 360 11.13 -18.06 2.68
N ILE A 361 11.59 -16.84 2.95
CA ILE A 361 10.71 -15.66 3.06
C ILE A 361 10.00 -15.42 1.72
N SER A 362 10.75 -15.40 0.62
CA SER A 362 10.21 -15.17 -0.74
C SER A 362 9.18 -16.22 -1.15
N GLU A 363 9.48 -17.50 -0.89
CA GLU A 363 8.61 -18.64 -1.18
C GLU A 363 7.31 -18.56 -0.36
N THR A 364 7.41 -18.24 0.94
CA THR A 364 6.25 -18.04 1.82
C THR A 364 5.36 -16.89 1.34
N LEU A 365 5.96 -15.77 0.95
CA LEU A 365 5.25 -14.60 0.44
C LEU A 365 4.49 -14.92 -0.85
N PHE A 366 5.14 -15.53 -1.83
CA PHE A 366 4.47 -15.94 -3.07
C PHE A 366 3.39 -17.00 -2.81
N ARG A 367 3.62 -17.93 -1.87
CA ARG A 367 2.62 -18.95 -1.50
C ARG A 367 1.37 -18.32 -0.88
N ARG A 368 1.54 -17.42 0.10
CA ARG A 368 0.42 -16.69 0.73
C ARG A 368 -0.34 -15.83 -0.25
N LEU A 369 0.37 -15.19 -1.16
CA LEU A 369 -0.25 -14.41 -2.21
C LEU A 369 -1.04 -15.31 -3.17
N ILE A 370 -0.38 -16.26 -3.84
CA ILE A 370 -0.98 -16.98 -4.97
C ILE A 370 -1.99 -18.05 -4.54
N ILE A 371 -1.72 -18.79 -3.47
CA ILE A 371 -2.56 -19.93 -3.04
C ILE A 371 -3.65 -19.48 -2.07
N PHE A 372 -3.26 -18.69 -1.07
CA PHE A 372 -4.16 -18.27 0.01
C PHE A 372 -4.87 -16.94 -0.28
N GLU A 373 -4.65 -16.36 -1.46
CA GLU A 373 -5.23 -15.10 -1.91
C GLU A 373 -5.14 -13.95 -0.88
N THR A 374 -4.05 -13.93 -0.11
CA THR A 374 -3.91 -12.99 1.00
C THR A 374 -3.53 -11.60 0.47
N PRO A 375 -4.24 -10.51 0.86
CA PRO A 375 -3.93 -9.17 0.38
C PRO A 375 -2.60 -8.65 0.95
N LEU A 376 -1.92 -7.78 0.19
CA LEU A 376 -0.59 -7.23 0.56
C LEU A 376 -0.58 -6.56 1.95
N SER A 377 -1.69 -5.92 2.34
CA SER A 377 -1.85 -5.28 3.65
C SER A 377 -1.73 -6.25 4.84
N SER A 378 -2.02 -7.54 4.63
CA SER A 378 -1.96 -8.57 5.66
C SER A 378 -0.61 -9.27 5.75
N ILE A 379 0.31 -9.04 4.80
CA ILE A 379 1.62 -9.69 4.72
C ILE A 379 2.76 -8.68 5.00
N GLY A 380 2.44 -7.57 5.68
CA GLY A 380 3.39 -6.48 5.92
C GLY A 380 4.63 -6.89 6.71
N GLY A 381 4.51 -7.85 7.64
CA GLY A 381 5.62 -8.29 8.49
C GLY A 381 6.78 -8.90 7.69
N GLU A 382 6.49 -9.91 6.85
CA GLU A 382 7.51 -10.56 6.03
C GLU A 382 8.00 -9.68 4.87
N ALA A 383 7.13 -8.83 4.30
CA ALA A 383 7.54 -7.87 3.26
C ALA A 383 8.54 -6.81 3.79
N VAL A 384 8.33 -6.32 5.02
CA VAL A 384 9.26 -5.39 5.68
C VAL A 384 10.64 -6.02 5.89
N LEU A 385 10.72 -7.33 6.18
CA LEU A 385 12.01 -8.01 6.31
C LEU A 385 12.82 -7.97 5.00
N ILE A 386 12.17 -8.11 3.83
CA ILE A 386 12.85 -8.00 2.53
C ILE A 386 13.40 -6.59 2.33
N ILE A 387 12.64 -5.56 2.67
CA ILE A 387 13.10 -4.17 2.58
C ILE A 387 14.34 -3.95 3.46
N VAL A 388 14.36 -4.52 4.66
CA VAL A 388 15.54 -4.48 5.54
C VAL A 388 16.75 -5.19 4.89
N TYR A 389 16.56 -6.35 4.28
CA TYR A 389 17.64 -7.03 3.53
C TYR A 389 18.17 -6.17 2.38
N ILE A 390 17.28 -5.55 1.60
CA ILE A 390 17.66 -4.65 0.50
C ILE A 390 18.52 -3.50 1.02
N ALA A 391 18.09 -2.82 2.09
CA ALA A 391 18.84 -1.72 2.69
C ALA A 391 20.24 -2.17 3.18
N LEU A 392 20.31 -3.31 3.87
CA LEU A 392 21.58 -3.86 4.33
C LEU A 392 22.51 -4.23 3.16
N LEU A 393 21.98 -4.84 2.09
CA LEU A 393 22.77 -5.20 0.93
C LEU A 393 23.33 -3.97 0.21
N ILE A 394 22.53 -2.91 0.02
CA ILE A 394 23.00 -1.65 -0.56
C ILE A 394 24.16 -1.09 0.27
N LEU A 395 24.00 -0.99 1.60
CA LEU A 395 25.05 -0.52 2.50
C LEU A 395 26.33 -1.37 2.41
N THR A 396 26.19 -2.70 2.33
CA THR A 396 27.37 -3.59 2.18
C THR A 396 28.08 -3.42 0.85
N ILE A 397 27.33 -3.21 -0.25
CA ILE A 397 27.90 -2.99 -1.58
C ILE A 397 28.64 -1.65 -1.61
N GLU A 398 28.03 -0.58 -1.09
CA GLU A 398 28.66 0.74 -0.99
C GLU A 398 29.92 0.72 -0.11
N LEU A 399 29.88 0.02 1.02
CA LEU A 399 31.05 -0.16 1.86
C LEU A 399 32.18 -0.91 1.11
N LEU A 400 31.84 -1.97 0.37
CA LEU A 400 32.81 -2.75 -0.39
C LEU A 400 33.43 -1.95 -1.54
N THR A 401 32.64 -1.16 -2.27
CA THR A 401 33.15 -0.27 -3.33
C THR A 401 34.04 0.82 -2.74
N PHE A 402 33.64 1.44 -1.63
CA PHE A 402 34.44 2.44 -0.91
C PHE A 402 35.80 1.88 -0.43
N LEU A 403 35.81 0.69 0.18
CA LEU A 403 37.04 0.05 0.63
C LEU A 403 37.96 -0.33 -0.55
N ARG A 404 37.39 -0.75 -1.68
CA ARG A 404 38.16 -1.08 -2.87
C ARG A 404 38.76 0.18 -3.54
N ARG A 405 38.05 1.30 -3.60
CA ARG A 405 38.59 2.59 -4.08
C ARG A 405 39.87 2.96 -3.33
N ARG A 406 39.92 2.76 -2.00
CA ARG A 406 41.11 3.06 -1.18
C ARG A 406 42.30 2.14 -1.46
N ARG A 407 42.09 0.89 -1.88
CA ARG A 407 43.18 -0.06 -2.17
C ARG A 407 43.79 0.12 -3.56
N VAL A 408 42.98 0.46 -4.58
CA VAL A 408 43.42 0.57 -5.98
C VAL A 408 44.40 1.73 -6.22
N ILE A 409 44.41 2.75 -5.34
CA ILE A 409 45.41 3.84 -5.38
C ILE A 409 46.85 3.33 -5.05
N ARG A 410 47.03 2.06 -4.64
CA ARG A 410 48.33 1.49 -4.24
C ARG A 410 48.88 0.34 -5.09
N GLU A 411 48.14 -0.21 -6.07
CA GLU A 411 48.63 -1.34 -6.87
C GLU A 411 48.96 -0.94 -8.32
N PRO A 412 50.19 -1.18 -8.81
CA PRO A 412 50.51 -1.00 -10.22
C PRO A 412 49.86 -2.11 -11.07
N LEU A 413 49.38 -1.73 -12.26
CA LEU A 413 48.59 -2.53 -13.20
C LEU A 413 49.12 -3.98 -13.41
N PRO A 414 48.23 -5.00 -13.52
CA PRO A 414 48.62 -6.38 -13.79
C PRO A 414 49.33 -6.55 -15.15
N LYS A 415 50.41 -7.36 -15.19
CA LYS A 415 51.26 -7.62 -16.37
C LYS A 415 50.51 -8.08 -17.62
N GLN A 416 49.34 -8.71 -17.49
CA GLN A 416 48.52 -9.15 -18.63
C GLN A 416 47.91 -7.99 -19.44
N GLN A 417 47.65 -6.83 -18.81
CA GLN A 417 47.19 -5.64 -19.54
C GLN A 417 48.33 -4.87 -20.20
N ARG A 418 49.58 -5.03 -19.74
CA ARG A 418 50.75 -4.49 -20.45
C ARG A 418 50.93 -5.16 -21.82
N GLN A 419 50.73 -6.49 -21.88
CA GLN A 419 50.83 -7.25 -23.13
C GLN A 419 49.70 -6.91 -24.12
N ALA A 420 48.48 -6.66 -23.64
CA ALA A 420 47.37 -6.22 -24.49
C ALA A 420 47.50 -4.75 -24.97
N LEU A 421 48.15 -3.90 -24.18
CA LEU A 421 48.52 -2.52 -24.57
C LEU A 421 49.68 -2.51 -25.58
N GLU A 422 50.59 -3.50 -25.51
CA GLU A 422 51.66 -3.72 -26.49
C GLU A 422 51.12 -4.29 -27.82
N GLU A 423 50.07 -5.14 -27.81
CA GLU A 423 49.47 -5.70 -29.03
C GLU A 423 48.58 -4.74 -29.82
N GLN A 424 48.07 -3.65 -29.22
CA GLN A 424 47.23 -2.66 -29.91
C GLN A 424 47.99 -1.41 -30.41
N GLN A 425 49.31 -1.35 -30.20
CA GLN A 425 50.17 -0.34 -30.82
C GLN A 425 50.89 -0.94 -32.03
N THR A 426 50.21 -0.97 -33.17
CA THR A 426 50.90 -0.79 -34.45
C THR A 426 50.23 0.35 -35.20
N PRO A 427 50.91 1.50 -35.30
CA PRO A 427 51.20 1.99 -36.63
C PRO A 427 52.68 2.41 -36.75
N GLN A 428 53.33 1.88 -37.80
CA GLN A 428 54.42 2.53 -38.55
C GLN A 428 55.39 3.43 -37.78
N SER A 429 56.38 2.86 -37.08
CA SER A 429 57.69 3.52 -36.87
C SER A 429 58.70 2.57 -36.24
N GLN A 430 59.20 1.58 -36.97
CA GLN A 430 60.47 0.92 -36.64
C GLN A 430 61.31 0.76 -37.91
N ASN A 431 61.67 1.91 -38.48
CA ASN A 431 62.80 2.06 -39.40
C ASN A 431 63.80 2.97 -38.71
N SER A 432 64.45 2.47 -37.67
CA SER A 432 65.68 2.99 -37.06
C SER A 432 66.02 2.04 -35.92
N GLU A 433 67.29 1.63 -35.81
CA GLU A 433 67.82 0.76 -34.75
C GLU A 433 67.62 -0.76 -34.91
N LEU A 434 68.07 -1.30 -36.05
CA LEU A 434 68.63 -2.66 -36.08
C LEU A 434 70.06 -2.56 -36.61
N GLN A 435 70.91 -1.92 -35.81
CA GLN A 435 72.36 -1.93 -35.98
C GLN A 435 72.99 -2.47 -34.69
N GLY A 436 73.62 -3.65 -34.78
CA GLY A 436 74.76 -3.98 -33.91
C GLY A 436 74.67 -5.20 -32.98
N SER A 437 73.58 -5.97 -32.88
CA SER A 437 73.61 -7.18 -32.04
C SER A 437 72.70 -8.31 -32.51
N ILE A 438 73.26 -9.52 -32.68
CA ILE A 438 72.52 -10.75 -32.99
C ILE A 438 71.43 -11.05 -31.94
N LEU A 439 71.60 -10.56 -30.70
CA LEU A 439 70.65 -10.71 -29.60
C LEU A 439 69.35 -9.91 -29.78
N SER A 440 69.29 -8.95 -30.71
CA SER A 440 68.07 -8.16 -30.94
C SER A 440 67.02 -8.90 -31.78
N ALA A 441 67.37 -10.02 -32.42
CA ALA A 441 66.41 -10.87 -33.10
C ALA A 441 65.74 -11.81 -32.09
N ASN A 442 64.44 -11.64 -31.84
CA ASN A 442 63.72 -12.48 -30.87
C ASN A 442 63.02 -13.68 -31.53
N THR A 443 62.78 -13.62 -32.84
CA THR A 443 62.14 -14.69 -33.60
C THR A 443 63.01 -15.18 -34.75
N LEU A 444 62.72 -16.39 -35.23
CA LEU A 444 63.38 -16.96 -36.41
C LEU A 444 63.20 -16.09 -37.67
N SER A 445 62.04 -15.43 -37.82
CA SER A 445 61.82 -14.45 -38.89
C SER A 445 62.68 -13.21 -38.73
N ASP A 446 62.84 -12.68 -37.51
CA ASP A 446 63.70 -11.52 -37.25
C ASP A 446 65.17 -11.84 -37.52
N MET A 447 65.62 -13.05 -37.20
CA MET A 447 66.98 -13.51 -37.50
C MET A 447 67.23 -13.62 -39.00
N ILE A 448 66.27 -14.16 -39.77
CA ILE A 448 66.37 -14.21 -41.24
C ILE A 448 66.42 -12.79 -41.82
N ARG A 449 65.59 -11.88 -41.32
CA ARG A 449 65.55 -10.48 -41.78
C ARG A 449 66.81 -9.71 -41.42
N LEU A 450 67.37 -9.94 -40.22
CA LEU A 450 68.65 -9.39 -39.79
C LEU A 450 69.78 -9.88 -40.70
N LEU A 451 69.80 -11.17 -41.04
CA LEU A 451 70.76 -11.73 -42.00
C LEU A 451 70.55 -11.19 -43.42
N GLU A 452 69.32 -10.89 -43.84
CA GLU A 452 69.05 -10.26 -45.15
C GLU A 452 69.58 -8.83 -45.23
N LEU A 453 69.42 -8.06 -44.15
CA LEU A 453 69.82 -6.64 -44.10
C LEU A 453 71.31 -6.43 -43.78
N MET A 454 71.97 -7.41 -43.16
CA MET A 454 73.38 -7.34 -42.77
C MET A 454 74.32 -7.39 -43.99
N SER A 455 75.34 -6.54 -44.06
CA SER A 455 76.33 -6.60 -45.16
C SER A 455 77.37 -7.72 -44.93
N SER A 456 78.03 -8.21 -46.00
CA SER A 456 79.03 -9.30 -45.87
C SER A 456 80.24 -8.90 -44.99
N SER A 457 80.55 -7.61 -44.88
CA SER A 457 81.60 -7.09 -43.99
C SER A 457 81.19 -7.01 -42.52
N GLU A 458 79.89 -6.86 -42.25
CA GLU A 458 79.31 -6.84 -40.91
C GLU A 458 79.13 -8.25 -40.36
N PHE A 459 78.77 -9.22 -41.21
CA PHE A 459 78.70 -10.63 -40.83
C PHE A 459 80.06 -11.18 -40.34
N SER A 460 81.16 -10.79 -40.98
CA SER A 460 82.52 -11.22 -40.59
C SER A 460 82.96 -10.71 -39.22
N ARG A 461 82.24 -9.77 -38.59
CA ARG A 461 82.51 -9.29 -37.23
C ARG A 461 81.88 -10.18 -36.15
N HIS A 462 80.96 -11.07 -36.54
CA HIS A 462 80.28 -11.98 -35.64
C HIS A 462 80.77 -13.41 -35.81
N SER A 463 80.96 -14.12 -34.71
CA SER A 463 81.35 -15.53 -34.78
C SER A 463 80.15 -16.41 -35.15
N ILE A 464 80.37 -17.48 -35.92
CA ILE A 464 79.34 -18.49 -36.22
C ILE A 464 78.75 -19.09 -34.93
N LYS A 465 79.56 -19.12 -33.86
CA LYS A 465 79.14 -19.55 -32.53
C LYS A 465 78.02 -18.67 -31.95
N GLU A 466 78.02 -17.36 -32.20
CA GLU A 466 76.95 -16.46 -31.74
C GLU A 466 75.59 -16.82 -32.37
N PHE A 467 75.56 -17.20 -33.65
CA PHE A 467 74.33 -17.64 -34.32
C PHE A 467 73.86 -19.01 -33.82
N ALA A 468 74.80 -19.92 -33.54
CA ALA A 468 74.48 -21.23 -32.96
C ALA A 468 73.94 -21.10 -31.52
N ASP A 469 74.57 -20.25 -30.70
CA ASP A 469 74.14 -20.01 -29.32
C ASP A 469 72.80 -19.27 -29.27
N TRP A 470 72.52 -18.38 -30.23
CA TRP A 470 71.20 -17.78 -30.40
C TRP A 470 70.13 -18.85 -30.69
N ALA A 471 70.39 -19.80 -31.60
CA ALA A 471 69.46 -20.89 -31.89
C ALA A 471 69.18 -21.77 -30.66
N ARG A 472 70.19 -22.01 -29.82
CA ARG A 472 70.02 -22.72 -28.55
C ARG A 472 69.16 -21.97 -27.56
N LEU A 473 69.47 -20.69 -27.33
CA LEU A 473 68.84 -19.91 -26.27
C LEU A 473 67.40 -19.54 -26.62
N ASN A 474 67.14 -19.16 -27.87
CA ASN A 474 65.84 -18.62 -28.27
C ASN A 474 64.90 -19.68 -28.86
N LEU A 475 65.42 -20.65 -29.61
CA LEU A 475 64.60 -21.70 -30.23
C LEU A 475 64.67 -23.04 -29.49
N HIS A 476 65.61 -23.20 -28.55
CA HIS A 476 65.84 -24.46 -27.83
C HIS A 476 66.12 -25.64 -28.79
N ASP A 477 66.64 -25.35 -29.99
CA ASP A 477 66.92 -26.34 -31.04
C ASP A 477 68.42 -26.63 -31.12
N GLU A 478 68.82 -27.70 -30.42
CA GLU A 478 70.21 -28.16 -30.36
C GLU A 478 70.69 -28.75 -31.70
N ALA A 479 69.79 -29.25 -32.54
CA ALA A 479 70.13 -29.82 -33.85
C ALA A 479 70.48 -28.71 -34.84
N LEU A 480 69.70 -27.63 -34.85
CA LEU A 480 69.97 -26.44 -35.66
C LEU A 480 71.27 -25.76 -35.23
N ALA A 481 71.51 -25.63 -33.92
CA ALA A 481 72.74 -25.04 -33.40
C ALA A 481 74.00 -25.83 -33.79
N LYS A 482 73.96 -27.17 -33.74
CA LYS A 482 75.06 -28.03 -34.21
C LYS A 482 75.30 -27.92 -35.71
N MET A 483 74.22 -27.83 -36.50
CA MET A 483 74.32 -27.65 -37.94
C MET A 483 74.98 -26.32 -38.30
N ILE A 484 74.59 -25.23 -37.62
CA ILE A 484 75.15 -23.88 -37.84
C ILE A 484 76.64 -23.82 -37.51
N MET A 485 77.12 -24.52 -36.47
CA MET A 485 78.54 -24.53 -36.11
C MET A 485 79.47 -25.07 -37.21
N GLY A 486 78.96 -25.84 -38.18
CA GLY A 486 79.74 -26.37 -39.30
C GLY A 486 79.77 -25.48 -40.55
N LEU A 487 79.00 -24.39 -40.57
CA LEU A 487 78.81 -23.52 -41.74
C LEU A 487 79.83 -22.38 -41.73
N LYS A 488 80.30 -21.95 -42.90
CA LYS A 488 81.37 -20.94 -43.01
C LYS A 488 80.92 -19.64 -43.67
N THR A 489 79.86 -19.69 -44.48
CA THR A 489 79.42 -18.54 -45.27
C THR A 489 78.08 -17.98 -44.78
N LYS A 490 77.88 -16.67 -44.97
CA LYS A 490 76.62 -15.99 -44.64
C LYS A 490 75.41 -16.64 -45.33
N GLN A 491 75.57 -17.03 -46.59
CA GLN A 491 74.50 -17.65 -47.40
C GLN A 491 74.11 -19.02 -46.85
N GLU A 492 75.06 -19.82 -46.38
CA GLU A 492 74.79 -21.10 -45.73
C GLU A 492 74.02 -20.92 -44.41
N VAL A 493 74.44 -19.98 -43.56
CA VAL A 493 73.75 -19.71 -42.28
C VAL A 493 72.33 -19.19 -42.53
N GLN A 494 72.15 -18.30 -43.50
CA GLN A 494 70.83 -17.81 -43.90
C GLN A 494 69.94 -18.93 -44.46
N ALA A 495 70.49 -19.84 -45.27
CA ALA A 495 69.76 -20.99 -45.79
C ALA A 495 69.35 -21.98 -44.67
N ALA A 496 70.21 -22.20 -43.68
CA ALA A 496 69.90 -23.03 -42.52
C ALA A 496 68.74 -22.47 -41.70
N PHE A 497 68.74 -21.17 -41.39
CA PHE A 497 67.62 -20.54 -40.68
C PHE A 497 66.32 -20.52 -41.51
N ARG A 498 66.39 -20.30 -42.83
CA ARG A 498 65.20 -20.38 -43.71
C ARG A 498 64.64 -21.80 -43.76
N SER A 499 65.48 -22.82 -43.87
CA SER A 499 65.05 -24.22 -43.86
C SER A 499 64.37 -24.60 -42.54
N ALA A 500 64.95 -24.18 -41.41
CA ALA A 500 64.35 -24.37 -40.08
C ALA A 500 62.97 -23.68 -39.98
N TYR A 501 62.83 -22.48 -40.56
CA TYR A 501 61.58 -21.74 -40.55
C TYR A 501 60.47 -22.47 -41.31
N GLU A 502 60.78 -23.00 -42.49
CA GLU A 502 59.83 -23.79 -43.27
C GLU A 502 59.41 -25.08 -42.54
N GLN A 503 60.36 -25.78 -41.91
CA GLN A 503 60.07 -26.98 -41.11
C GLN A 503 59.16 -26.66 -39.92
N HIS A 504 59.40 -25.55 -39.22
CA HIS A 504 58.54 -25.09 -38.13
C HIS A 504 57.11 -24.81 -38.60
N ILE A 505 56.94 -24.15 -39.75
CA ILE A 505 55.62 -23.88 -40.32
C ILE A 505 54.89 -25.17 -40.68
N GLN A 506 55.57 -26.14 -41.30
CA GLN A 506 54.97 -27.43 -41.65
C GLN A 506 54.51 -28.20 -40.39
N ARG A 507 55.33 -28.19 -39.34
CA ARG A 507 54.99 -28.85 -38.06
C ARG A 507 53.78 -28.21 -37.38
N ILE A 508 53.65 -26.88 -37.47
CA ILE A 508 52.47 -26.16 -36.97
C ILE A 508 51.21 -26.53 -37.76
N ARG A 509 51.28 -26.64 -39.09
CA ARG A 509 50.14 -27.07 -39.92
C ARG A 509 49.70 -28.49 -39.59
N GLU A 510 50.65 -29.41 -39.42
CA GLU A 510 50.37 -30.80 -39.07
C GLU A 510 49.73 -30.92 -37.68
N LEU A 511 50.26 -30.20 -36.68
CA LEU A 511 49.67 -30.15 -35.34
C LEU A 511 48.24 -29.59 -35.36
N ARG A 512 47.97 -28.55 -36.16
CA ARG A 512 46.61 -28.02 -36.33
C ARG A 512 45.67 -29.07 -36.94
N ARG A 513 46.14 -29.81 -37.95
CA ARG A 513 45.36 -30.91 -38.57
C ARG A 513 45.05 -32.03 -37.57
N GLN A 514 46.03 -32.45 -36.77
CA GLN A 514 45.83 -33.45 -35.72
C GLN A 514 44.88 -32.98 -34.60
N ILE A 515 44.92 -31.70 -34.25
CA ILE A 515 43.98 -31.10 -33.28
C ILE A 515 42.55 -31.09 -33.85
N GLU A 516 42.37 -30.75 -35.12
CA GLU A 516 41.06 -30.79 -35.78
C GLU A 516 40.50 -32.22 -35.91
N GLU A 517 41.34 -33.20 -36.27
CA GLU A 517 40.93 -34.61 -36.30
C GLU A 517 40.56 -35.15 -34.92
N LYS A 518 41.31 -34.77 -33.86
CA LYS A 518 40.96 -35.12 -32.47
C LYS A 518 39.67 -34.44 -32.00
N LYS A 519 39.39 -33.21 -32.45
CA LYS A 519 38.10 -32.54 -32.19
C LYS A 519 36.94 -33.24 -32.89
N LYS A 520 37.12 -33.65 -34.16
CA LYS A 520 36.10 -34.40 -34.92
C LYS A 520 35.81 -35.80 -34.36
N LYS A 521 36.76 -36.46 -33.71
CA LYS A 521 36.56 -37.76 -33.04
C LYS A 521 35.93 -37.67 -31.64
N ARG A 522 35.78 -36.47 -31.07
CA ARG A 522 35.20 -36.22 -29.74
C ARG A 522 33.79 -35.61 -29.78
N LEU A 523 33.29 -35.32 -30.98
CA LEU A 523 31.88 -35.05 -31.31
C LEU A 523 31.30 -36.33 -31.93
#